data_AF-A0A022XZE5-F1
#
_entry.id   AF-A0A022XZE5-F1
#
_cell.length_a   1.000
_cell.length_b   1.000
_cell.length_c   1.000
_cell.angle_alpha   90.00
_cell.angle_beta   90.00
_cell.angle_gamma   90.00
#
_symmetry.space_group_name_H-M   'P 1'
#
loop_
_entity.id
_entity.type
_entity.pdbx_description
1 polymer ?
#
loop_
_entity_poly.entity_id
_entity_poly.type
_entity_poly.pdbx_seq_one_letter_code
_entity_poly.pdbx_strand_id
1 'polypeptide(L)'
;MESFENIYLDLSKQSGKCKLAESGMGWKPSGGGDTFTLDKSNIGAAEWSRAAKGYELKIISRTCGVIQLDGFEQDDFDRASKAFKIWYGVNLTNREHALRGWNWGKAEFGKAELSFNVQNRPAFEVPYSEISNTNLAGRNEVAVEFFLPTDDASTAKEQPAGSTKNRGRKAGLGRDELVEMRFYIPGTVTKKEEGDEQGEGEENKSADGEEEVEEQNAANLFYETLMDKAEIGDVAGDTFATFLDVLHLTP
;
A
#
# COMPACT_ATOMS: atom_id res chain seq x y z
N MET A 1 -27.11 -5.60 10.11
CA MET A 1 -25.93 -4.86 10.59
C MET A 1 -25.15 -5.81 11.47
N GLU A 2 -23.87 -6.01 11.17
CA GLU A 2 -22.94 -6.81 11.97
C GLU A 2 -22.06 -5.86 12.80
N SER A 3 -21.67 -6.31 13.98
CA SER A 3 -20.80 -5.54 14.86
C SER A 3 -19.70 -6.40 15.43
N PHE A 4 -18.52 -5.80 15.54
CA PHE A 4 -17.31 -6.40 16.07
C PHE A 4 -16.70 -5.43 17.09
N GLU A 5 -16.30 -5.96 18.24
CA GLU A 5 -15.70 -5.20 19.33
C GLU A 5 -14.20 -5.41 19.34
N ASN A 6 -13.46 -4.55 20.04
CA ASN A 6 -12.00 -4.64 20.19
C ASN A 6 -11.20 -4.58 18.88
N ILE A 7 -11.73 -3.90 17.86
CA ILE A 7 -11.09 -3.75 16.55
C ILE A 7 -10.25 -2.49 16.53
N TYR A 8 -9.05 -2.56 15.99
CA TYR A 8 -8.13 -1.44 15.81
C TYR A 8 -8.16 -1.02 14.34
N LEU A 9 -8.20 0.29 14.08
CA LEU A 9 -8.25 0.85 12.73
C LEU A 9 -6.89 1.43 12.39
N ASP A 10 -6.29 1.02 11.27
CA ASP A 10 -5.03 1.54 10.74
C ASP A 10 -3.92 1.62 11.80
N LEU A 11 -3.74 0.53 12.55
CA LEU A 11 -2.79 0.41 13.67
C LEU A 11 -3.04 1.38 14.84
N SER A 12 -4.30 1.79 15.05
CA SER A 12 -4.67 2.66 16.17
C SER A 12 -4.17 2.12 17.52
N LYS A 13 -3.77 3.04 18.42
CA LYS A 13 -3.35 2.67 19.78
C LYS A 13 -4.54 2.16 20.61
N GLN A 14 -5.72 2.74 20.40
CA GLN A 14 -6.96 2.36 21.08
C GLN A 14 -7.79 1.43 20.21
N SER A 15 -8.46 0.47 20.86
CA SER A 15 -9.48 -0.34 20.20
C SER A 15 -10.78 0.46 20.03
N GLY A 16 -11.62 -0.04 19.15
CA GLY A 16 -12.92 0.52 18.85
C GLY A 16 -13.91 -0.54 18.43
N LYS A 17 -15.09 -0.06 18.06
CA LYS A 17 -16.22 -0.86 17.58
C LYS A 17 -16.34 -0.71 16.08
N CYS A 18 -16.15 -1.80 15.35
CA CYS A 18 -16.39 -1.87 13.91
C CYS A 18 -17.83 -2.32 13.65
N LYS A 19 -18.52 -1.62 12.75
CA LYS A 19 -19.88 -1.93 12.32
C LYS A 19 -19.93 -2.06 10.81
N LEU A 20 -20.44 -3.18 10.34
CA LEU A 20 -20.75 -3.40 8.93
C LEU A 20 -22.26 -3.25 8.73
N ALA A 21 -22.66 -2.41 7.78
CA ALA A 21 -24.03 -2.16 7.40
C ALA A 21 -24.20 -2.19 5.88
N GLU A 22 -25.43 -2.19 5.41
CA GLU A 22 -25.72 -2.22 3.97
C GLU A 22 -25.23 -0.96 3.24
N SER A 23 -25.25 0.20 3.91
CA SER A 23 -24.74 1.46 3.35
C SER A 23 -23.21 1.54 3.32
N GLY A 24 -22.51 0.70 4.08
CA GLY A 24 -21.06 0.75 4.21
C GLY A 24 -20.59 0.30 5.58
N MET A 25 -19.40 0.75 5.95
CA MET A 25 -18.74 0.40 7.20
C MET A 25 -18.52 1.65 8.07
N GLY A 26 -18.58 1.48 9.39
CA GLY A 26 -18.15 2.49 10.34
C GLY A 26 -17.26 1.90 11.43
N TRP A 27 -16.29 2.67 11.90
CA TRP A 27 -15.47 2.34 13.07
C TRP A 27 -15.48 3.52 14.04
N LYS A 28 -15.70 3.23 15.33
CA LYS A 28 -15.70 4.24 16.39
C LYS A 28 -14.73 3.85 17.51
N PRO A 29 -13.82 4.73 17.94
CA PRO A 29 -12.90 4.45 19.05
C PRO A 29 -13.65 4.30 20.37
N SER A 30 -13.21 3.36 21.22
CA SER A 30 -13.83 3.10 22.53
C SER A 30 -13.57 4.22 23.54
N GLY A 31 -12.44 4.95 23.41
CA GLY A 31 -12.05 6.04 24.30
C GLY A 31 -12.70 7.39 24.01
N GLY A 32 -13.60 7.48 23.03
CA GLY A 32 -14.09 8.74 22.49
C GLY A 32 -13.19 9.26 21.35
N GLY A 33 -13.78 9.99 20.40
CA GLY A 33 -13.13 10.43 19.15
C GLY A 33 -14.09 10.36 17.97
N ASP A 34 -13.67 10.85 16.80
CA ASP A 34 -14.55 10.84 15.63
C ASP A 34 -14.71 9.44 15.03
N THR A 35 -15.85 9.24 14.41
CA THR A 35 -16.20 7.96 13.77
C THR A 35 -15.66 7.94 12.36
N PHE A 36 -14.85 6.93 12.04
CA PHE A 36 -14.47 6.65 10.66
C PHE A 36 -15.65 6.00 9.94
N THR A 37 -15.95 6.44 8.73
CA THR A 37 -16.99 5.85 7.87
C THR A 37 -16.45 5.62 6.47
N LEU A 38 -16.91 4.53 5.85
CA LEU A 38 -16.60 4.16 4.48
C LEU A 38 -17.90 3.74 3.79
N ASP A 39 -18.30 4.49 2.77
CA ASP A 39 -19.45 4.15 1.96
C ASP A 39 -19.20 2.87 1.14
N LYS A 40 -20.24 2.05 0.94
CA LYS A 40 -20.15 0.80 0.16
C LYS A 40 -19.59 1.01 -1.25
N SER A 41 -19.87 2.17 -1.87
CA SER A 41 -19.39 2.49 -3.22
C SER A 41 -17.87 2.61 -3.32
N ASN A 42 -17.20 2.87 -2.19
CA ASN A 42 -15.76 2.97 -2.10
C ASN A 42 -15.08 1.63 -1.76
N ILE A 43 -15.84 0.57 -1.44
CA ILE A 43 -15.27 -0.75 -1.16
C ILE A 43 -14.93 -1.42 -2.51
N GLY A 44 -13.64 -1.63 -2.76
CA GLY A 44 -13.12 -2.24 -3.99
C GLY A 44 -12.89 -3.73 -3.84
N ALA A 45 -11.96 -4.10 -2.96
CA ALA A 45 -11.63 -5.47 -2.63
C ALA A 45 -11.41 -5.63 -1.12
N ALA A 46 -11.49 -6.86 -0.63
CA ALA A 46 -11.27 -7.15 0.78
C ALA A 46 -10.50 -8.46 0.94
N GLU A 47 -9.51 -8.44 1.82
CA GLU A 47 -8.64 -9.56 2.12
C GLU A 47 -8.68 -9.86 3.61
N TRP A 48 -8.56 -11.14 3.94
CA TRP A 48 -8.50 -11.65 5.29
C TRP A 48 -7.18 -12.34 5.51
N SER A 49 -6.44 -11.93 6.54
CA SER A 49 -5.13 -12.50 6.83
C SER A 49 -4.85 -12.50 8.33
N ARG A 50 -3.74 -13.10 8.74
CA ARG A 50 -3.30 -13.09 10.14
C ARG A 50 -2.37 -11.90 10.38
N ALA A 51 -2.61 -11.15 11.44
CA ALA A 51 -1.84 -9.96 11.79
C ALA A 51 -1.36 -9.99 13.26
N ALA A 52 -0.79 -8.87 13.72
CA ALA A 52 -0.22 -8.75 15.06
C ALA A 52 -1.26 -8.96 16.18
N LYS A 53 -2.48 -8.47 15.99
CA LYS A 53 -3.59 -8.62 16.94
C LYS A 53 -4.67 -9.54 16.36
N GLY A 54 -4.38 -10.84 16.27
CA GLY A 54 -5.35 -11.82 15.76
C GLY A 54 -5.45 -11.80 14.24
N TYR A 55 -6.66 -11.65 13.70
CA TYR A 55 -6.90 -11.55 12.26
C TYR A 55 -7.15 -10.12 11.81
N GLU A 56 -6.77 -9.84 10.57
CA GLU A 56 -6.95 -8.57 9.90
C GLU A 56 -7.93 -8.70 8.73
N LEU A 57 -8.86 -7.76 8.66
CA LEU A 57 -9.65 -7.43 7.49
C LEU A 57 -9.02 -6.22 6.81
N LYS A 58 -8.35 -6.44 5.68
CA LYS A 58 -7.77 -5.40 4.84
C LYS A 58 -8.76 -5.04 3.74
N ILE A 59 -9.13 -3.77 3.63
CA ILE A 59 -10.04 -3.25 2.60
C ILE A 59 -9.26 -2.36 1.65
N ILE A 60 -9.26 -2.73 0.37
CA ILE A 60 -8.70 -1.91 -0.71
C ILE A 60 -9.82 -0.99 -1.19
N SER A 61 -9.76 0.27 -0.78
CA SER A 61 -10.71 1.30 -1.19
C SER A 61 -10.47 1.73 -2.64
N ARG A 62 -11.54 2.15 -3.32
CA ARG A 62 -11.45 2.74 -4.65
C ARG A 62 -10.88 4.15 -4.63
N THR A 63 -10.93 4.84 -3.49
CA THR A 63 -10.59 6.26 -3.36
C THR A 63 -9.67 6.58 -2.18
N CYS A 64 -9.57 5.69 -1.19
CA CYS A 64 -8.93 6.00 0.10
C CYS A 64 -7.69 5.14 0.41
N GLY A 65 -7.15 4.44 -0.59
CA GLY A 65 -6.05 3.49 -0.41
C GLY A 65 -6.45 2.27 0.43
N VAL A 66 -5.53 1.82 1.29
CA VAL A 66 -5.68 0.60 2.08
C VAL A 66 -6.15 0.91 3.50
N ILE A 67 -7.24 0.28 3.92
CA ILE A 67 -7.80 0.36 5.26
C ILE A 67 -7.54 -0.96 5.98
N GLN A 68 -6.95 -0.91 7.16
CA GLN A 68 -6.61 -2.09 7.93
C GLN A 68 -7.42 -2.14 9.21
N LEU A 69 -8.08 -3.27 9.46
CA LEU A 69 -8.82 -3.51 10.68
C LEU A 69 -8.31 -4.83 11.28
N ASP A 70 -7.56 -4.75 12.37
CA ASP A 70 -7.08 -5.92 13.10
C ASP A 70 -7.76 -6.05 14.48
N GLY A 71 -7.67 -7.23 15.08
CA GLY A 71 -8.35 -7.56 16.35
C GLY A 71 -9.45 -8.60 16.20
N PHE A 72 -9.69 -9.12 14.99
CA PHE A 72 -10.73 -10.11 14.77
C PHE A 72 -10.34 -11.51 15.27
N GLU A 73 -11.34 -12.27 15.68
CA GLU A 73 -11.19 -13.69 16.01
C GLU A 73 -11.33 -14.56 14.74
N GLN A 74 -10.86 -15.81 14.80
CA GLN A 74 -10.97 -16.72 13.65
C GLN A 74 -12.42 -16.97 13.24
N ASP A 75 -13.31 -17.07 14.22
CA ASP A 75 -14.73 -17.38 14.04
C ASP A 75 -15.51 -16.20 13.41
N ASP A 76 -14.93 -14.99 13.41
CA ASP A 76 -15.54 -13.82 12.77
C ASP A 76 -15.44 -13.85 11.23
N PHE A 77 -14.57 -14.69 10.67
CA PHE A 77 -14.38 -14.80 9.22
C PHE A 77 -15.70 -15.10 8.49
N ASP A 78 -16.48 -16.07 8.96
CA ASP A 78 -17.74 -16.46 8.31
C ASP A 78 -18.78 -15.35 8.35
N ARG A 79 -18.80 -14.58 9.45
CA ARG A 79 -19.72 -13.44 9.62
C ARG A 79 -19.32 -12.29 8.70
N ALA A 80 -18.03 -11.93 8.69
CA ALA A 80 -17.49 -10.88 7.83
C ALA A 80 -17.65 -11.23 6.35
N SER A 81 -17.28 -12.45 5.95
CA SER A 81 -17.38 -12.92 4.56
C SER A 81 -18.82 -12.87 4.03
N LYS A 82 -19.80 -13.32 4.82
CA LYS A 82 -21.23 -13.20 4.47
C LYS A 82 -21.66 -11.74 4.34
N ALA A 83 -21.28 -10.88 5.28
CA ALA A 83 -21.61 -9.45 5.24
C ALA A 83 -21.03 -8.77 3.98
N PHE A 84 -19.76 -9.00 3.65
CA PHE A 84 -19.12 -8.44 2.47
C PHE A 84 -19.75 -8.91 1.16
N LYS A 85 -20.07 -10.20 1.07
CA LYS A 85 -20.71 -10.78 -0.11
C LYS A 85 -22.13 -10.25 -0.32
N ILE A 86 -22.93 -10.17 0.75
CA ILE A 86 -24.35 -9.77 0.68
C ILE A 86 -24.49 -8.25 0.50
N TRP A 87 -23.79 -7.44 1.28
CA TRP A 87 -23.99 -5.99 1.29
C TRP A 87 -23.13 -5.24 0.28
N TYR A 88 -21.91 -5.71 0.02
CA TYR A 88 -20.95 -5.01 -0.83
C TYR A 88 -20.72 -5.70 -2.17
N GLY A 89 -21.18 -6.94 -2.33
CA GLY A 89 -20.91 -7.75 -3.53
C GLY A 89 -19.43 -8.09 -3.71
N VAL A 90 -18.65 -8.04 -2.62
CA VAL A 90 -17.21 -8.30 -2.62
C VAL A 90 -16.93 -9.63 -1.94
N ASN A 91 -16.10 -10.47 -2.57
CA ASN A 91 -15.63 -11.71 -1.94
C ASN A 91 -14.49 -11.39 -0.99
N LEU A 92 -14.61 -11.78 0.27
CA LEU A 92 -13.52 -11.71 1.24
C LEU A 92 -12.54 -12.85 0.97
N THR A 93 -11.37 -12.53 0.41
CA THR A 93 -10.36 -13.53 0.04
C THR A 93 -9.44 -13.83 1.22
N ASN A 94 -9.22 -15.12 1.51
CA ASN A 94 -8.23 -15.50 2.51
C ASN A 94 -6.84 -15.46 1.88
N ARG A 95 -5.96 -14.60 2.40
CA ARG A 95 -4.61 -14.36 1.89
C ARG A 95 -3.59 -14.76 2.95
N GLU A 96 -2.87 -15.85 2.70
CA GLU A 96 -1.82 -16.34 3.61
C GLU A 96 -0.47 -15.67 3.32
N HIS A 97 0.16 -15.12 4.35
CA HIS A 97 1.51 -14.55 4.25
C HIS A 97 2.62 -15.61 4.26
N ALA A 98 3.77 -15.25 3.69
CA ALA A 98 4.97 -16.07 3.69
C ALA A 98 5.65 -16.06 5.06
N LEU A 99 5.75 -17.22 5.71
CA LEU A 99 6.32 -17.36 7.07
C LEU A 99 7.77 -17.86 7.10
N ARG A 100 8.39 -18.10 5.94
CA ARG A 100 9.74 -18.70 5.86
C ARG A 100 10.88 -17.72 6.18
N GLY A 101 10.59 -16.41 6.20
CA GLY A 101 11.60 -15.37 6.47
C GLY A 101 12.63 -15.17 5.35
N TRP A 102 12.34 -15.64 4.13
CA TRP A 102 13.22 -15.39 2.98
C TRP A 102 13.09 -13.95 2.51
N ASN A 103 14.23 -13.36 2.14
CA ASN A 103 14.33 -11.98 1.66
C ASN A 103 14.52 -11.87 0.14
N TRP A 104 14.28 -12.95 -0.60
CA TRP A 104 14.30 -12.96 -2.07
C TRP A 104 12.93 -13.34 -2.61
N GLY A 105 12.52 -12.68 -3.69
CA GLY A 105 11.17 -12.75 -4.19
C GLY A 105 10.94 -11.81 -5.36
N LYS A 106 9.67 -11.47 -5.58
CA LYS A 106 9.25 -10.51 -6.59
C LYS A 106 8.49 -9.37 -5.92
N ALA A 107 8.84 -8.14 -6.26
CA ALA A 107 8.07 -6.98 -5.87
C ALA A 107 7.01 -6.72 -6.97
N GLU A 108 5.75 -6.66 -6.57
CA GLU A 108 4.60 -6.49 -7.47
C GLU A 108 3.82 -5.22 -7.10
N PHE A 109 3.53 -4.41 -8.10
CA PHE A 109 2.80 -3.16 -7.92
C PHE A 109 1.30 -3.41 -8.02
N GLY A 110 0.62 -3.41 -6.88
CA GLY A 110 -0.83 -3.48 -6.81
C GLY A 110 -1.51 -2.15 -7.18
N LYS A 111 -2.80 -2.05 -6.83
CA LYS A 111 -3.59 -0.82 -7.05
C LYS A 111 -3.27 0.26 -6.02
N ALA A 112 -3.03 -0.12 -4.77
CA ALA A 112 -2.85 0.82 -3.65
C ALA A 112 -1.64 0.48 -2.76
N GLU A 113 -0.95 -0.63 -3.03
CA GLU A 113 0.17 -1.13 -2.25
C GLU A 113 1.19 -1.84 -3.13
N LEU A 114 2.46 -1.74 -2.74
CA LEU A 114 3.57 -2.56 -3.22
C LEU A 114 3.59 -3.86 -2.41
N SER A 115 3.55 -5.02 -3.06
CA SER A 115 3.60 -6.32 -2.39
C SER A 115 4.92 -7.02 -2.69
N PHE A 116 5.61 -7.52 -1.67
CA PHE A 116 6.81 -8.35 -1.86
C PHE A 116 6.45 -9.83 -1.69
N ASN A 117 6.44 -10.57 -2.79
CA ASN A 117 6.02 -11.96 -2.85
C ASN A 117 7.20 -12.94 -2.77
N VAL A 118 7.10 -13.89 -1.85
CA VAL A 118 8.02 -15.03 -1.70
C VAL A 118 7.24 -16.30 -2.06
N GLN A 119 7.63 -16.99 -3.13
CA GLN A 119 6.91 -18.17 -3.66
C GLN A 119 5.41 -17.90 -3.90
N ASN A 120 5.08 -16.77 -4.55
CA ASN A 120 3.70 -16.33 -4.84
C ASN A 120 2.82 -16.09 -3.60
N ARG A 121 3.42 -15.90 -2.42
CA ARG A 121 2.73 -15.47 -1.21
C ARG A 121 3.31 -14.13 -0.76
N PRO A 122 2.50 -13.16 -0.35
CA PRO A 122 3.02 -11.90 0.16
C PRO A 122 3.80 -12.14 1.45
N ALA A 123 5.02 -11.62 1.54
CA ALA A 123 5.75 -11.53 2.80
C ALA A 123 5.30 -10.27 3.56
N PHE A 124 5.19 -9.15 2.86
CA PHE A 124 4.69 -7.88 3.38
C PHE A 124 4.11 -7.04 2.24
N GLU A 125 3.30 -6.06 2.62
CA GLU A 125 2.77 -5.04 1.72
C GLU A 125 3.04 -3.64 2.28
N VAL A 126 3.38 -2.72 1.38
CA VAL A 126 3.62 -1.30 1.69
C VAL A 126 2.57 -0.47 0.95
N PRO A 127 1.60 0.14 1.66
CA PRO A 127 0.65 1.06 1.05
C PRO A 127 1.38 2.26 0.45
N TYR A 128 1.02 2.66 -0.77
CA TYR A 128 1.68 3.79 -1.42
C TYR A 128 1.55 5.09 -0.63
N SER A 129 0.43 5.26 0.08
CA SER A 129 0.21 6.42 0.95
C SER A 129 1.26 6.56 2.05
N GLU A 130 1.92 5.48 2.48
CA GLU A 130 2.95 5.49 3.54
C GLU A 130 4.33 5.94 3.05
N ILE A 131 4.54 5.95 1.74
CA ILE A 131 5.82 6.27 1.13
C ILE A 131 5.95 7.78 1.06
N SER A 132 6.97 8.32 1.73
CA SER A 132 7.28 9.75 1.69
C SER A 132 8.09 10.11 0.47
N ASN A 133 9.04 9.26 0.11
CA ASN A 133 10.00 9.51 -0.94
C ASN A 133 10.58 8.19 -1.42
N THR A 134 11.11 8.19 -2.63
CA THR A 134 11.88 7.06 -3.16
C THR A 134 13.09 7.60 -3.91
N ASN A 135 14.17 6.84 -3.93
CA ASN A 135 15.40 7.23 -4.60
C ASN A 135 16.13 6.02 -5.18
N LEU A 136 16.86 6.22 -6.28
CA LEU A 136 17.83 5.26 -6.79
C LEU A 136 19.10 5.35 -5.94
N ALA A 137 19.18 4.53 -4.90
CA ALA A 137 20.32 4.48 -3.97
C ALA A 137 21.57 3.83 -4.57
N GLY A 138 21.44 3.16 -5.72
CA GLY A 138 22.54 2.58 -6.48
C GLY A 138 22.07 2.04 -7.82
N ARG A 139 22.97 1.41 -8.59
CA ARG A 139 22.67 0.91 -9.94
C ARG A 139 21.48 -0.06 -9.98
N ASN A 140 21.33 -0.90 -8.95
CA ASN A 140 20.28 -1.90 -8.85
C ASN A 140 19.55 -1.80 -7.49
N GLU A 141 19.60 -0.65 -6.84
CA GLU A 141 19.08 -0.47 -5.49
C GLU A 141 18.11 0.70 -5.46
N VAL A 142 16.88 0.43 -5.00
CA VAL A 142 15.83 1.43 -4.81
C VAL A 142 15.56 1.58 -3.33
N ALA A 143 15.74 2.79 -2.80
CA ALA A 143 15.36 3.17 -1.45
C ALA A 143 13.92 3.67 -1.43
N VAL A 144 13.19 3.28 -0.38
CA VAL A 144 11.83 3.68 -0.08
C VAL A 144 11.84 4.27 1.32
N GLU A 145 11.57 5.55 1.42
CA GLU A 145 11.54 6.31 2.68
C GLU A 145 10.10 6.49 3.13
N PHE A 146 9.85 6.37 4.43
CA PHE A 146 8.51 6.40 5.00
C PHE A 146 8.24 7.69 5.76
N PHE A 147 6.97 8.08 5.84
CA PHE A 147 6.56 9.19 6.68
C PHE A 147 6.69 8.82 8.17
N LEU A 148 7.63 9.48 8.85
CA LEU A 148 7.71 9.42 10.31
C LEU A 148 6.88 10.56 10.94
N PRO A 149 6.11 10.29 12.01
CA PRO A 149 5.53 11.34 12.83
C PRO A 149 6.66 12.14 13.50
N THR A 150 6.68 13.46 13.33
CA THR A 150 7.55 14.33 14.14
C THR A 150 6.93 14.58 15.51
N ASP A 151 7.77 14.84 16.53
CA ASP A 151 7.41 15.02 17.95
C ASP A 151 6.30 16.07 18.22
N ASP A 152 6.01 16.96 17.26
CA ASP A 152 4.86 17.89 17.30
C ASP A 152 3.51 17.22 17.00
N ALA A 153 3.45 15.89 16.98
CA ALA A 153 2.23 15.09 16.80
C ALA A 153 1.25 15.15 18.00
N SER A 154 1.49 16.00 19.01
CA SER A 154 0.45 16.44 19.94
C SER A 154 -0.37 17.63 19.42
N THR A 155 -0.02 18.22 18.27
CA THR A 155 -0.73 19.37 17.67
C THR A 155 -0.97 19.27 16.16
N ALA A 156 -0.50 18.22 15.49
CA ALA A 156 -1.21 17.76 14.31
C ALA A 156 -2.60 17.37 14.81
N LYS A 157 -3.61 18.22 14.57
CA LYS A 157 -5.02 17.84 14.68
C LYS A 157 -5.08 16.38 14.29
N GLU A 158 -5.46 15.53 15.23
CA GLU A 158 -5.82 14.14 14.96
C GLU A 158 -6.43 14.13 13.57
N GLN A 159 -5.87 13.32 12.66
CA GLN A 159 -6.42 13.09 11.32
C GLN A 159 -7.92 13.34 11.41
N PRO A 160 -8.52 14.33 10.74
CA PRO A 160 -9.94 14.59 10.94
C PRO A 160 -10.65 13.28 10.70
N ALA A 161 -11.16 12.65 11.77
CA ALA A 161 -11.42 11.24 11.69
C ALA A 161 -12.69 11.08 10.84
N GLY A 162 -12.54 10.34 9.73
CA GLY A 162 -13.48 10.36 8.61
C GLY A 162 -12.94 10.96 7.30
N SER A 163 -11.73 11.54 7.28
CA SER A 163 -11.05 11.94 6.05
C SER A 163 -10.32 10.76 5.41
N THR A 164 -10.46 10.65 4.08
CA THR A 164 -9.75 9.69 3.24
C THR A 164 -8.39 10.21 2.78
N LYS A 165 -8.08 11.48 3.06
CA LYS A 165 -6.84 12.17 2.71
C LYS A 165 -5.79 11.99 3.81
N ASN A 166 -4.53 11.78 3.41
CA ASN A 166 -3.32 11.72 4.25
C ASN A 166 -3.25 10.53 5.21
N ARG A 167 -3.53 9.33 4.69
CA ARG A 167 -3.42 8.07 5.45
C ARG A 167 -2.00 7.54 5.69
N GLY A 168 -0.98 8.26 5.22
CA GLY A 168 0.44 7.88 5.23
C GLY A 168 1.20 8.09 6.53
N ARG A 169 0.84 7.42 7.64
CA ARG A 169 1.58 7.57 8.93
C ARG A 169 1.64 6.29 9.77
N LYS A 170 1.22 5.14 9.23
CA LYS A 170 1.28 3.84 9.91
C LYS A 170 2.73 3.46 10.30
N ALA A 171 3.72 3.86 9.50
CA ALA A 171 5.13 3.53 9.71
C ALA A 171 5.71 3.97 11.08
N GLY A 172 5.16 5.04 11.69
CA GLY A 172 5.59 5.51 13.02
C GLY A 172 4.57 5.34 14.14
N LEU A 173 3.54 4.50 13.96
CA LEU A 173 2.61 4.18 15.05
C LEU A 173 3.14 3.07 15.98
N GLY A 174 4.14 2.32 15.52
CA GLY A 174 4.81 1.28 16.28
C GLY A 174 5.71 1.83 17.38
N ARG A 175 6.19 0.95 18.28
CA ARG A 175 7.28 1.28 19.20
C ARG A 175 8.59 1.46 18.45
N ASP A 176 8.80 0.59 17.47
CA ASP A 176 9.90 0.66 16.51
C ASP A 176 9.32 1.24 15.22
N GLU A 177 9.96 2.27 14.69
CA GLU A 177 9.48 3.04 13.54
C GLU A 177 10.21 2.60 12.27
N LEU A 178 9.46 2.31 11.21
CA LEU A 178 10.03 1.95 9.93
C LEU A 178 10.44 3.22 9.19
N VAL A 179 11.74 3.44 9.02
CA VAL A 179 12.30 4.68 8.45
C VAL A 179 12.56 4.55 6.95
N GLU A 180 13.28 3.51 6.56
CA GLU A 180 13.74 3.28 5.19
C GLU A 180 13.75 1.78 4.90
N MET A 181 13.42 1.42 3.65
CA MET A 181 13.63 0.09 3.09
C MET A 181 14.38 0.19 1.78
N ARG A 182 15.29 -0.75 1.53
CA ARG A 182 16.06 -0.84 0.28
C ARG A 182 15.78 -2.15 -0.42
N PHE A 183 15.42 -2.07 -1.70
CA PHE A 183 15.19 -3.20 -2.57
C PHE A 183 16.35 -3.35 -3.55
N TYR A 184 16.91 -4.56 -3.63
CA TYR A 184 17.83 -4.92 -4.69
C TYR A 184 17.05 -5.50 -5.87
N ILE A 185 17.13 -4.85 -7.02
CA ILE A 185 16.37 -5.17 -8.23
C ILE A 185 17.36 -5.41 -9.37
N PRO A 186 17.73 -6.68 -9.63
CA PRO A 186 18.70 -7.00 -10.67
C PRO A 186 18.08 -7.01 -12.07
N GLY A 187 18.90 -6.69 -13.07
CA GLY A 187 18.61 -6.95 -14.48
C GLY A 187 18.11 -5.75 -15.28
N THR A 188 17.79 -6.02 -16.54
CA THR A 188 17.18 -5.07 -17.48
C THR A 188 15.78 -5.55 -17.87
N VAL A 189 14.93 -4.61 -18.24
CA VAL A 189 13.56 -4.83 -18.68
C VAL A 189 13.39 -4.17 -20.05
N THR A 190 12.79 -4.91 -20.99
CA THR A 190 12.42 -4.36 -22.29
C THR A 190 11.13 -3.57 -22.12
N LYS A 191 11.15 -2.28 -22.39
CA LYS A 191 9.94 -1.46 -22.40
C LYS A 191 9.07 -1.88 -23.59
N LYS A 192 8.04 -2.70 -23.36
CA LYS A 192 6.97 -2.89 -24.33
C LYS A 192 5.94 -1.79 -24.07
N GLU A 193 5.71 -0.93 -25.05
CA GLU A 193 4.62 0.04 -25.01
C GLU A 193 3.30 -0.72 -24.77
N GLU A 194 2.50 -0.27 -23.79
CA GLU A 194 1.18 -0.83 -23.54
C GLU A 194 0.26 -0.54 -24.73
N GLY A 195 0.09 -1.53 -25.59
CA GLY A 195 -0.79 -1.46 -26.75
C GLY A 195 -0.81 -2.76 -27.54
N ASP A 196 -1.27 -3.86 -26.93
CA ASP A 196 -2.18 -4.83 -27.57
C ASP A 196 -2.35 -6.09 -26.70
N GLU A 197 -3.48 -6.16 -26.00
CA GLU A 197 -4.12 -7.45 -25.70
C GLU A 197 -4.91 -7.90 -26.93
N GLN A 198 -4.36 -8.83 -27.71
CA GLN A 198 -5.15 -9.92 -28.34
C GLN A 198 -4.27 -10.94 -29.08
N GLY A 199 -4.51 -12.22 -28.77
CA GLY A 199 -4.42 -13.30 -29.76
C GLY A 199 -3.28 -14.29 -29.57
N GLU A 200 -3.63 -15.47 -29.08
CA GLU A 200 -2.88 -16.71 -29.31
C GLU A 200 -2.72 -16.98 -30.81
N GLY A 201 -1.53 -17.40 -31.26
CA GLY A 201 -1.30 -17.87 -32.62
C GLY A 201 0.18 -18.06 -32.97
N GLU A 202 0.57 -19.32 -33.15
CA GLU A 202 1.89 -19.80 -33.54
C GLU A 202 2.43 -19.30 -34.90
N GLU A 203 3.76 -19.43 -35.03
CA GLU A 203 4.59 -19.58 -36.26
C GLU A 203 5.07 -18.33 -37.04
N ASN A 204 6.31 -17.95 -36.70
CA ASN A 204 7.48 -17.85 -37.58
C ASN A 204 7.38 -16.99 -38.86
N LYS A 205 7.98 -15.78 -38.84
CA LYS A 205 8.63 -15.19 -40.02
C LYS A 205 9.74 -14.20 -39.68
N SER A 206 10.84 -14.39 -40.39
CA SER A 206 12.17 -13.80 -40.29
C SER A 206 12.28 -12.29 -40.53
N ALA A 207 13.32 -11.74 -39.89
CA ALA A 207 14.34 -10.81 -40.40
C ALA A 207 14.02 -9.33 -40.72
N ASP A 208 14.90 -8.50 -40.14
CA ASP A 208 15.27 -7.12 -40.49
C ASP A 208 14.32 -5.98 -40.08
N GLY A 209 14.60 -5.49 -38.88
CA GLY A 209 14.09 -4.26 -38.28
C GLY A 209 14.68 -4.15 -36.89
N GLU A 210 15.90 -3.63 -36.78
CA GLU A 210 16.49 -3.21 -35.51
C GLU A 210 15.64 -2.04 -34.97
N GLU A 211 14.50 -2.36 -34.37
CA GLU A 211 13.93 -1.49 -33.35
C GLU A 211 14.89 -1.59 -32.18
N GLU A 212 15.61 -0.50 -31.89
CA GLU A 212 16.35 -0.33 -30.64
C GLU A 212 15.36 -0.48 -29.49
N VAL A 213 15.14 -1.72 -29.03
CA VAL A 213 14.43 -1.99 -27.79
C VAL A 213 15.31 -1.39 -26.71
N GLU A 214 14.97 -0.19 -26.25
CA GLU A 214 15.66 0.46 -25.13
C GLU A 214 15.55 -0.47 -23.90
N GLU A 215 16.58 -1.29 -23.68
CA GLU A 215 16.73 -2.07 -22.47
C GLU A 215 16.99 -1.11 -21.31
N GLN A 216 15.95 -0.79 -20.56
CA GLN A 216 16.06 0.04 -19.36
C GLN A 216 16.46 -0.85 -18.18
N ASN A 217 17.23 -0.29 -17.23
CA ASN A 217 17.51 -0.96 -15.98
C ASN A 217 16.21 -1.23 -15.21
N ALA A 218 16.02 -2.46 -14.73
CA ALA A 218 14.82 -2.87 -13.98
C ALA A 218 14.60 -2.03 -12.71
N ALA A 219 15.68 -1.59 -12.05
CA ALA A 219 15.60 -0.70 -10.90
C ALA A 219 15.08 0.69 -11.28
N ASN A 220 15.43 1.22 -12.45
CA ASN A 220 14.92 2.50 -12.93
C ASN A 220 13.42 2.40 -13.22
N LEU A 221 12.98 1.36 -13.92
CA LEU A 221 11.55 1.15 -14.18
C LEU A 221 10.76 1.00 -12.87
N PHE A 222 11.31 0.24 -11.91
CA PHE A 222 10.69 0.08 -10.60
C PHE A 222 10.57 1.43 -9.86
N TYR A 223 11.64 2.22 -9.86
CA TYR A 223 11.66 3.55 -9.27
C TYR A 223 10.63 4.49 -9.91
N GLU A 224 10.59 4.56 -11.24
CA GLU A 224 9.63 5.39 -11.99
C GLU A 224 8.18 4.94 -11.73
N THR A 225 7.93 3.63 -11.72
CA THR A 225 6.60 3.08 -11.41
C THR A 225 6.19 3.38 -9.98
N LEU A 226 7.12 3.34 -9.03
CA LEU A 226 6.84 3.66 -7.64
C LEU A 226 6.57 5.14 -7.43
N MET A 227 7.34 6.01 -8.07
CA MET A 227 7.11 7.46 -8.09
C MET A 227 5.71 7.80 -8.57
N ASP A 228 5.31 7.24 -9.71
CA ASP A 228 3.99 7.47 -10.32
C ASP A 228 2.85 6.95 -9.43
N LYS A 229 2.91 5.67 -9.01
CA LYS A 229 1.84 5.06 -8.21
C LYS A 229 1.70 5.62 -6.80
N ALA A 230 2.78 6.14 -6.23
CA ALA A 230 2.75 6.79 -4.93
C ALA A 230 2.57 8.32 -5.02
N GLU A 231 2.36 8.86 -6.22
CA GLU A 231 2.15 10.30 -6.45
C GLU A 231 3.28 11.15 -5.82
N ILE A 232 4.50 10.62 -5.83
CA ILE A 232 5.69 11.25 -5.21
C ILE A 232 6.20 12.32 -6.17
N GLY A 233 5.79 13.56 -5.94
CA GLY A 233 6.21 14.73 -6.73
C GLY A 233 5.15 15.81 -6.84
N ASP A 234 3.87 15.44 -6.89
CA ASP A 234 2.75 16.40 -6.99
C ASP A 234 2.55 17.24 -5.71
N VAL A 235 3.18 16.83 -4.60
CA VAL A 235 3.12 17.51 -3.29
C VAL A 235 4.32 18.46 -3.09
N ALA A 236 5.36 18.37 -3.91
CA ALA A 236 6.47 19.32 -3.88
C ALA A 236 5.96 20.64 -4.47
N GLY A 237 5.60 21.60 -3.60
CA GLY A 237 5.04 22.89 -4.02
C GLY A 237 5.92 23.65 -5.02
N ASP A 238 5.39 24.78 -5.52
CA ASP A 238 6.03 25.57 -6.57
C ASP A 238 7.51 25.86 -6.28
N THR A 239 8.37 25.54 -7.25
CA THR A 239 9.80 25.88 -7.16
C THR A 239 9.94 27.40 -7.29
N PHE A 240 10.23 28.07 -6.17
CA PHE A 240 10.39 29.53 -6.14
C PHE A 240 11.74 30.01 -6.68
N ALA A 241 12.81 29.22 -6.53
CA ALA A 241 14.15 29.54 -7.02
C ALA A 241 14.98 28.25 -7.17
N THR A 242 15.93 28.27 -8.12
CA THR A 242 16.84 27.15 -8.39
C THR A 242 18.27 27.66 -8.25
N PHE A 243 19.06 26.99 -7.41
CA PHE A 243 20.48 27.25 -7.24
C PHE A 243 21.25 26.05 -7.79
N LEU A 244 21.93 26.24 -8.93
CA LEU A 244 22.57 25.16 -9.67
C LEU A 244 23.90 24.72 -9.05
N ASP A 245 24.63 25.65 -8.42
CA ASP A 245 25.96 25.37 -7.88
C ASP A 245 26.18 26.19 -6.60
N VAL A 246 26.13 25.51 -5.46
CA VAL A 246 26.40 26.10 -4.15
C VAL A 246 27.57 25.35 -3.53
N LEU A 247 28.68 26.05 -3.35
CA LEU A 247 29.87 25.49 -2.73
C LEU A 247 29.61 25.22 -1.24
N HIS A 248 29.63 23.96 -0.84
CA HIS A 248 29.60 23.54 0.56
C HIS A 248 31.01 23.15 1.00
N LEU A 249 31.54 23.87 2.01
CA LEU A 249 32.86 23.57 2.59
C LEU A 249 32.83 22.36 3.55
N THR A 250 31.64 21.96 3.96
CA THR A 250 31.36 20.75 4.74
C THR A 250 30.21 20.01 4.05
N PRO A 251 30.46 18.83 3.45
CA PRO A 251 29.42 18.03 2.82
C PRO A 251 28.45 17.41 3.84
#